data_AF-A0AAT9HXW0-F1
#
_entry.id   AF-A0AAT9HXW0-F1
#
_cell.length_a   1.000
_cell.length_b   1.000
_cell.length_c   1.000
_cell.angle_alpha   90.00
_cell.angle_beta   90.00
_cell.angle_gamma   90.00
#
_symmetry.space_group_name_H-M   'P 1'
#
loop_
_entity.id
_entity.type
_entity.pdbx_description
1 polymer ?
#
loop_
_entity_poly.entity_id
_entity_poly.type
_entity_poly.pdbx_seq_one_letter_code
_entity_poly.pdbx_strand_id
1 'polypeptide(L)' 'MDSATSETRTPLGASAENGLKIVVVGGFGVGKTTMVRSVSEIRPSTPRRR' A
#
# COMPACT_ATOMS: atom_id res chain seq x y z
N MET A 1 -2.43 1.30 -19.67
CA MET A 1 -1.32 1.87 -18.85
C MET A 1 -1.66 1.49 -17.44
N ASP A 2 -1.03 0.43 -16.98
CA ASP A 2 -1.62 -0.41 -15.93
C ASP A 2 -0.89 -0.07 -14.64
N SER A 3 -1.64 0.46 -13.67
CA SER A 3 -1.10 0.74 -12.35
C SER A 3 -0.60 -0.58 -11.76
N ALA A 4 0.61 -0.61 -11.21
CA ALA A 4 1.14 -1.83 -10.60
C ALA A 4 0.24 -2.24 -9.43
N THR A 5 -0.50 -3.33 -9.60
CA THR A 5 -1.42 -3.86 -8.60
C THR A 5 -0.65 -4.71 -7.59
N SER A 6 -0.45 -4.18 -6.39
CA SER A 6 0.00 -4.98 -5.24
C SER A 6 -1.21 -5.73 -4.66
N GLU A 7 -1.53 -6.91 -5.20
CA GLU A 7 -2.74 -7.65 -4.84
C GLU A 7 -2.65 -8.49 -3.54
N THR A 8 -1.55 -8.41 -2.79
CA THR A 8 -1.42 -9.12 -1.51
C THR A 8 -1.91 -8.24 -0.36
N ARG A 9 -3.16 -8.45 0.08
CA ARG A 9 -3.79 -7.73 1.19
C ARG A 9 -3.59 -8.40 2.54
N THR A 10 -3.35 -7.58 3.57
CA THR A 10 -3.19 -8.04 4.95
C THR A 10 -3.91 -7.21 5.97
N PRO A 11 -4.41 -7.85 7.05
CA PRO A 11 -4.72 -7.17 8.29
C PRO A 11 -3.55 -6.37 8.84
N LEU A 12 -3.88 -5.16 9.26
CA LEU A 12 -3.00 -4.31 10.05
C LEU A 12 -2.66 -5.02 11.38
N GLY A 13 -1.49 -4.71 11.94
CA GLY A 13 -1.07 -5.27 13.23
C GLY A 13 -2.06 -4.91 14.36
N ALA A 14 -2.11 -5.70 15.42
CA ALA A 14 -3.12 -5.54 16.48
C ALA A 14 -3.10 -4.18 17.20
N SER A 15 -2.03 -3.40 17.09
CA SER A 15 -1.91 -2.02 17.62
C SER A 15 -2.41 -0.94 16.65
N ALA A 16 -2.78 -1.29 15.43
CA ALA A 16 -3.30 -0.36 14.45
C ALA A 16 -4.80 -0.16 14.68
N GLU A 17 -5.13 0.87 15.45
CA GLU A 17 -6.51 1.22 15.79
C GLU A 17 -7.31 1.70 14.57
N ASN A 18 -6.64 2.34 13.58
CA ASN A 18 -7.28 2.94 12.41
C ASN A 18 -6.53 2.60 11.10
N GLY A 19 -7.28 2.27 10.05
CA GLY A 19 -6.76 2.05 8.70
C GLY A 19 -7.18 3.14 7.73
N LEU A 20 -6.22 3.78 7.04
CA LEU A 20 -6.48 4.82 6.04
C LEU A 20 -6.09 4.35 4.63
N LYS A 21 -6.95 4.58 3.65
CA LYS A 21 -6.68 4.29 2.22
C LYS A 21 -6.26 5.58 1.53
N ILE A 22 -4.99 5.64 1.13
CA ILE A 22 -4.41 6.81 0.44
C ILE A 22 -4.18 6.45 -1.02
N VAL A 23 -4.61 7.33 -1.93
CA VAL A 23 -4.41 7.16 -3.38
C VAL A 23 -3.47 8.25 -3.88
N VAL A 24 -2.44 7.86 -4.63
CA VAL A 24 -1.46 8.78 -5.23
C VAL A 24 -1.74 8.89 -6.73
N VAL A 25 -2.06 10.11 -7.20
CA VAL A 25 -2.41 10.42 -8.61
C VAL A 25 -1.41 11.40 -9.23
N GLY A 26 -1.31 11.41 -10.56
CA GLY A 26 -0.41 12.32 -11.31
C GLY A 26 0.00 11.75 -12.67
N GLY A 27 0.64 12.58 -13.51
CA GLY A 27 1.09 12.23 -14.87
C GLY A 27 2.16 11.13 -14.95
N PHE A 28 2.59 10.76 -16.15
CA PHE A 28 3.68 9.79 -16.34
C PHE A 28 5.03 10.37 -15.91
N GLY A 29 5.94 9.53 -15.38
CA GLY A 29 7.30 9.96 -15.02
C GLY A 29 7.44 10.79 -13.74
N VAL A 30 6.33 11.27 -13.12
CA VAL A 30 6.37 12.16 -11.94
C VAL A 30 6.80 11.50 -10.62
N GLY A 31 7.20 10.22 -10.64
CA GLY A 31 7.75 9.55 -9.46
C GLY A 31 6.73 8.97 -8.46
N LYS A 32 5.48 8.70 -8.86
CA LYS A 32 4.45 8.11 -7.98
C LYS A 32 4.92 6.84 -7.25
N THR A 33 5.55 5.90 -7.97
CA THR A 33 6.07 4.66 -7.39
C THR A 33 7.27 4.92 -6.48
N THR A 34 8.10 5.91 -6.80
CA THR A 34 9.23 6.32 -5.95
C THR A 34 8.72 6.83 -4.61
N MET A 35 7.73 7.73 -4.62
CA MET A 35 7.11 8.24 -3.40
C MET A 35 6.50 7.10 -2.56
N VAL A 36 5.67 6.24 -3.17
CA VAL A 36 5.06 5.11 -2.46
C VAL A 36 6.13 4.21 -1.85
N ARG A 37 7.22 3.94 -2.58
CA ARG A 37 8.32 3.10 -2.10
C ARG A 37 9.15 3.75 -0.98
N SER A 38 9.28 5.07 -0.95
CA SER A 38 10.04 5.79 0.08
C SER A 38 9.35 5.83 1.44
N VAL A 39 8.02 5.75 1.48
CA VAL A 39 7.23 5.89 2.72
C VAL A 39 6.56 4.59 3.17
N SER A 40 6.70 3.51 2.39
CA SER A 40 6.08 2.22 2.70
C SER A 40 7.02 1.33 3.51
N GLU A 41 6.80 1.25 4.83
CA GLU A 41 7.44 0.27 5.71
C GLU A 41 6.64 -1.04 5.82
N ILE A 42 5.47 -1.11 5.17
CA ILE A 42 4.50 -2.20 5.31
C ILE A 42 4.91 -3.38 4.42
N ARG A 43 5.23 -4.52 5.03
CA ARG A 43 5.35 -5.80 4.32
C ARG A 43 3.94 -6.31 3.96
N PRO A 44 3.71 -6.83 2.73
CA PRO A 44 2.48 -7.53 2.42
C PRO A 44 2.42 -8.74 3.34
N SER A 45 1.53 -8.67 4.27
CA SER A 45 1.30 -9.66 5.30
C SER A 45 0.07 -10.55 4.89
N THR A 46 -0.31 -11.60 5.62
CA THR A 46 -1.44 -12.50 5.26
C THR A 46 -2.59 -12.46 6.28
N PRO A 47 -3.87 -12.49 5.86
CA PRO A 47 -5.00 -12.47 6.79
C PRO A 47 -5.07 -13.71 7.68
N ARG A 48 -5.19 -13.48 9.00
CA ARG A 48 -5.42 -14.52 9.99
C ARG A 48 -6.88 -14.96 9.90
N ARG A 49 -7.10 -16.15 9.33
CA ARG A 49 -8.43 -16.75 9.13
C ARG A 49 -9.03 -17.13 10.50
N ARG A 50 -10.17 -16.54 10.83
CA ARG A 50 -11.17 -17.08 11.77
C ARG A 50 -12.43 -17.36 10.98
#